data_AF-A0A817ME37-F1
#
_entry.id   AF-A0A817ME37-F1
#
_cell.length_a   1.000
_cell.length_b   1.000
_cell.length_c   1.000
_cell.angle_alpha   90.00
_cell.angle_beta   90.00
_cell.angle_gamma   90.00
#
_symmetry.space_group_name_H-M   'P 1'
#
loop_
_entity.id
_entity.type
_entity.pdbx_description
1 polymer ?
#
loop_
_entity_poly.entity_id
_entity_poly.type
_entity_poly.pdbx_seq_one_letter_code
_entity_poly.pdbx_strand_id
1 'polypeptide(L)'
;METTISECTKMIERAVEIATLVKSNRRSCHKVAIDLELIGGILSSLDREQIDKVNSQQLNLVLIQLFNQINEATSLFERSLNEQKLIKIKKLLQGRSIQGKLTEIHGSLGMTIALLSCVFRMKPSNSRSLGITEEQPIGESIFDTVQ
;
A
#
# COMPACT_ATOMS: atom_id res chain seq x y z
N MET A 1 -7.31 -9.34 18.06
CA MET A 1 -6.28 -9.87 17.17
C MET A 1 -5.23 -8.78 17.06
N GLU A 2 -4.01 -9.01 17.54
CA GLU A 2 -2.94 -8.02 17.47
C GLU A 2 -2.20 -8.24 16.14
N THR A 3 -2.37 -7.30 15.19
CA THR A 3 -1.75 -7.42 13.86
C THR A 3 -0.40 -6.73 13.91
N THR A 4 0.67 -7.42 13.52
CA THR A 4 2.04 -6.88 13.63
C THR A 4 2.58 -6.37 12.30
N ILE A 5 3.54 -5.44 12.36
CA ILE A 5 4.28 -4.97 11.17
C ILE A 5 4.90 -6.16 10.41
N SER A 6 5.47 -7.12 11.13
CA SER A 6 6.10 -8.32 10.55
C SER A 6 5.08 -9.21 9.82
N GLU A 7 3.87 -9.36 10.38
CA GLU A 7 2.79 -10.11 9.75
C GLU A 7 2.32 -9.43 8.46
N CYS A 8 2.04 -8.12 8.49
CA CYS A 8 1.65 -7.36 7.30
C CYS A 8 2.71 -7.46 6.19
N THR A 9 4.00 -7.37 6.54
CA THR A 9 5.10 -7.43 5.57
C THR A 9 5.16 -8.78 4.85
N LYS A 10 5.06 -9.90 5.59
CA LYS A 10 5.02 -11.26 4.99
C LYS A 10 3.81 -11.47 4.09
N MET A 11 2.66 -10.92 4.48
CA MET A 11 1.45 -11.01 3.67
C MET A 11 1.56 -10.19 2.39
N ILE A 12 2.20 -9.02 2.44
CA ILE A 12 2.51 -8.21 1.26
C ILE A 12 3.39 -8.99 0.28
N GLU A 13 4.50 -9.56 0.76
CA GLU A 13 5.41 -10.36 -0.08
C GLU A 13 4.65 -11.46 -0.82
N ARG A 14 3.84 -12.25 -0.09
CA ARG A 14 3.01 -13.30 -0.67
C ARG A 14 1.99 -12.77 -1.68
N ALA A 15 1.33 -11.65 -1.38
CA ALA A 15 0.33 -11.05 -2.27
C ALA A 15 0.97 -10.59 -3.59
N VAL A 16 2.15 -9.96 -3.50
CA VAL A 16 2.93 -9.51 -4.66
C VAL A 16 3.37 -10.69 -5.52
N GLU A 17 3.89 -11.77 -4.91
CA GLU A 17 4.25 -13.00 -5.62
C GLU A 17 3.06 -13.55 -6.43
N ILE A 18 1.89 -13.66 -5.82
CA ILE A 18 0.66 -14.12 -6.50
C ILE A 18 0.30 -13.16 -7.65
N ALA A 19 0.42 -11.85 -7.46
CA ALA A 19 0.13 -10.85 -8.49
C ALA A 19 1.00 -11.02 -9.75
N THR A 20 2.28 -11.41 -9.59
CA THR A 20 3.19 -11.63 -10.74
C THR A 20 2.73 -12.76 -11.67
N LEU A 21 1.99 -13.74 -11.13
CA LEU A 21 1.47 -14.87 -11.88
C LEU A 21 0.21 -14.51 -12.70
N VAL A 22 -0.41 -13.36 -12.43
CA VAL A 22 -1.70 -12.98 -13.02
C VAL A 22 -1.53 -12.42 -14.45
N LYS A 23 -2.14 -13.08 -15.44
CA LYS A 23 -2.18 -12.63 -16.85
C LYS A 23 -3.48 -11.91 -17.24
N SER A 24 -4.61 -12.19 -16.59
CA SER A 24 -5.87 -11.42 -16.72
C SER A 24 -5.82 -10.16 -15.85
N ASN A 25 -6.53 -9.10 -16.23
CA ASN A 25 -6.56 -7.84 -15.46
C ASN A 25 -5.15 -7.30 -15.09
N ARG A 26 -4.13 -7.68 -15.87
CA ARG A 26 -2.70 -7.55 -15.52
C ARG A 26 -2.34 -6.15 -15.08
N ARG A 27 -2.85 -5.13 -15.77
CA ARG A 27 -2.58 -3.72 -15.45
C ARG A 27 -3.12 -3.33 -14.07
N SER A 28 -4.34 -3.75 -13.73
CA SER A 28 -4.93 -3.45 -12.42
C SER A 28 -4.26 -4.24 -11.31
N CYS A 29 -3.97 -5.53 -11.52
CA CYS A 29 -3.23 -6.32 -10.54
C CYS A 29 -1.84 -5.75 -10.27
N HIS A 30 -1.13 -5.34 -11.32
CA HIS A 30 0.20 -4.76 -11.20
C HIS A 30 0.21 -3.43 -10.43
N LYS A 31 -0.79 -2.56 -10.65
CA LYS A 31 -0.91 -1.31 -9.87
C LYS A 31 -1.05 -1.59 -8.37
N VAL A 32 -1.96 -2.50 -8.01
CA VAL A 32 -2.16 -2.89 -6.60
C VAL A 32 -0.88 -3.51 -6.03
N ALA A 33 -0.18 -4.35 -6.80
CA ALA A 33 1.10 -4.93 -6.37
C ALA A 33 2.17 -3.86 -6.10
N ILE A 34 2.29 -2.83 -6.95
CA ILE A 34 3.22 -1.72 -6.72
C ILE A 34 2.91 -0.99 -5.42
N ASP A 35 1.62 -0.71 -5.13
CA ASP A 35 1.26 -0.05 -3.87
C ASP A 35 1.61 -0.92 -2.66
N LEU A 36 1.37 -2.23 -2.75
CA LEU A 36 1.72 -3.19 -1.71
C LEU A 36 3.24 -3.25 -1.50
N GLU A 37 4.04 -3.29 -2.57
CA GLU A 37 5.51 -3.22 -2.49
C GLU A 37 5.98 -1.93 -1.80
N LEU A 38 5.38 -0.78 -2.15
CA LEU A 38 5.72 0.50 -1.53
C LEU A 38 5.41 0.49 -0.03
N ILE A 39 4.24 -0.03 0.36
CA ILE A 39 3.86 -0.17 1.77
C ILE A 39 4.82 -1.12 2.49
N GLY A 40 5.16 -2.27 1.88
CA GLY A 40 6.10 -3.23 2.44
C GLY A 40 7.49 -2.62 2.66
N GLY A 41 7.94 -1.78 1.71
CA GLY A 41 9.17 -1.01 1.81
C GLY A 41 9.13 -0.01 2.98
N ILE A 42 8.04 0.74 3.12
CA ILE A 42 7.83 1.66 4.27
C ILE A 42 7.94 0.87 5.57
N LEU A 43 7.14 -0.19 5.73
CA LEU A 43 7.08 -0.99 6.95
C LEU A 43 8.44 -1.62 7.31
N SER A 44 9.18 -2.11 6.31
CA SER A 44 10.50 -2.73 6.51
C SER A 44 11.60 -1.71 6.85
N SER A 45 11.40 -0.44 6.49
CA SER A 45 12.34 0.65 6.77
C SER A 45 12.16 1.29 8.15
N LEU A 46 11.09 0.93 8.87
CA LEU A 46 10.81 1.46 10.19
C LEU A 46 11.79 0.90 11.23
N ASP A 47 12.49 1.80 11.91
CA ASP A 47 13.29 1.43 13.08
C ASP A 47 12.45 1.46 14.38
N ARG A 48 12.99 0.88 15.46
CA ARG A 48 12.31 0.85 16.76
C ARG A 48 12.02 2.25 17.31
N GLU A 49 12.91 3.20 17.10
CA GLU A 49 12.75 4.56 17.62
C GLU A 49 11.56 5.28 16.96
N GLN A 50 11.36 5.07 15.65
CA GLN A 50 10.19 5.56 14.92
C GLN A 50 8.91 4.89 15.37
N ILE A 51 8.94 3.57 15.59
CA ILE A 51 7.77 2.81 16.08
C ILE A 51 7.37 3.28 17.48
N ASP A 52 8.34 3.45 18.38
CA ASP A 52 8.10 3.85 19.78
C ASP A 52 7.56 5.28 19.90
N LYS A 53 7.82 6.15 18.91
CA LYS A 53 7.29 7.53 18.86
C LYS A 53 5.84 7.61 18.38
N VAL A 54 5.30 6.54 17.80
CA VAL A 54 3.93 6.52 17.28
C VAL A 54 2.95 6.09 18.36
N ASN A 55 1.77 6.71 18.37
CA ASN A 55 0.67 6.23 19.21
C ASN A 55 0.31 4.79 18.82
N SER A 56 0.48 3.85 19.75
CA SER A 56 0.29 2.41 19.51
C SER A 56 -1.13 2.05 19.05
N GLN A 57 -2.15 2.78 19.50
CA GLN A 57 -3.53 2.57 19.04
C GLN A 57 -3.71 3.01 17.59
N GLN A 58 -3.15 4.15 17.20
CA GLN A 58 -3.21 4.64 15.82
C GLN A 58 -2.46 3.69 14.87
N LEU A 59 -1.26 3.25 15.26
CA LEU A 59 -0.50 2.27 14.50
C LEU A 59 -1.28 0.96 14.31
N ASN A 60 -1.84 0.43 15.39
CA ASN A 60 -2.62 -0.82 15.33
C ASN A 60 -3.85 -0.69 14.42
N LEU A 61 -4.55 0.45 14.45
CA LEU A 61 -5.68 0.70 13.54
C LEU A 61 -5.24 0.69 12.07
N VAL A 62 -4.13 1.35 11.74
CA VAL A 62 -3.58 1.35 10.37
C VAL A 62 -3.17 -0.06 9.94
N LEU A 63 -2.53 -0.83 10.83
CA LEU A 63 -2.12 -2.21 10.53
C LEU A 63 -3.31 -3.14 10.31
N ILE A 64 -4.38 -3.02 11.11
CA ILE A 64 -5.62 -3.80 10.91
C ILE A 64 -6.27 -3.44 9.55
N GLN A 65 -6.31 -2.16 9.21
CA GLN A 65 -6.88 -1.72 7.93
C GLN A 65 -6.06 -2.24 6.75
N LEU A 66 -4.73 -2.15 6.85
CA LEU A 66 -3.80 -2.70 5.86
C LEU A 66 -3.95 -4.22 5.72
N PHE A 67 -4.04 -4.95 6.82
CA PHE A 67 -4.25 -6.40 6.82
C PHE A 67 -5.49 -6.80 6.03
N ASN A 68 -6.61 -6.09 6.23
CA ASN A 68 -7.84 -6.35 5.49
C ASN A 68 -7.67 -6.06 3.99
N GLN A 69 -7.01 -4.96 3.64
CA GLN A 69 -6.73 -4.59 2.24
C GLN A 69 -5.83 -5.63 1.55
N ILE A 70 -4.78 -6.14 2.24
CA ILE A 70 -3.89 -7.17 1.69
C ILE A 70 -4.66 -8.46 1.43
N ASN A 71 -5.50 -8.90 2.37
CA ASN A 71 -6.32 -10.10 2.21
C ASN A 71 -7.29 -9.97 1.03
N GLU A 72 -7.95 -8.82 0.90
CA GLU A 72 -8.87 -8.58 -0.20
C GLU A 72 -8.13 -8.57 -1.55
N ALA A 73 -7.00 -7.87 -1.63
CA ALA A 73 -6.15 -7.84 -2.83
C ALA A 73 -5.71 -9.25 -3.23
N THR A 74 -5.21 -10.02 -2.28
CA THR A 74 -4.75 -11.40 -2.47
C THR A 74 -5.88 -12.27 -3.03
N SER A 75 -7.08 -12.18 -2.45
CA SER A 75 -8.25 -12.92 -2.93
C SER A 75 -8.61 -12.55 -4.37
N LEU A 76 -8.53 -11.26 -4.74
CA LEU A 76 -8.78 -10.83 -6.12
C LEU A 76 -7.70 -11.30 -7.10
N PHE A 77 -6.43 -11.38 -6.68
CA PHE A 77 -5.36 -11.95 -7.51
C PHE A 77 -5.59 -13.44 -7.75
N GLU A 78 -5.91 -14.21 -6.71
CA GLU A 78 -6.23 -15.64 -6.82
C GLU A 78 -7.46 -15.87 -7.72
N ARG A 79 -8.50 -15.06 -7.58
CA ARG A 79 -9.67 -15.11 -8.47
C ARG A 79 -9.30 -14.77 -9.91
N SER A 80 -8.45 -13.76 -10.12
CA SER A 80 -7.94 -13.41 -11.45
C SER A 80 -7.12 -14.57 -12.06
N LEU A 81 -6.31 -15.28 -11.27
CA LEU A 81 -5.61 -16.50 -11.71
C LEU A 81 -6.58 -17.58 -12.17
N ASN A 82 -7.65 -17.80 -11.41
CA ASN A 82 -8.66 -18.80 -11.74
C ASN A 82 -9.46 -18.41 -13.00
N GLU A 83 -9.76 -17.13 -13.21
CA GLU A 83 -10.45 -16.64 -14.40
C GLU A 83 -9.68 -16.88 -15.71
N GLN A 84 -8.34 -16.93 -15.65
CA GLN A 84 -7.54 -17.23 -16.84
C GLN A 84 -7.87 -18.61 -17.42
N LYS A 85 -8.35 -19.53 -16.58
CA LYS A 85 -8.71 -20.91 -16.93
C LYS A 85 -10.15 -21.06 -17.44
N LEU A 86 -10.96 -19.99 -17.46
CA LEU A 86 -12.39 -20.05 -17.80
C LEU A 86 -12.71 -19.77 -19.29
N ILE A 87 -13.89 -20.22 -19.72
CA ILE A 87 -14.48 -20.00 -21.06
C ILE A 87 -14.76 -18.51 -21.30
N LYS A 88 -14.62 -18.06 -22.57
CA LYS A 88 -14.51 -16.66 -23.02
C LYS A 88 -15.60 -15.70 -22.49
N ILE A 89 -16.88 -16.08 -22.45
CA ILE A 89 -17.98 -15.19 -22.01
C ILE A 89 -17.97 -14.99 -20.48
N LYS A 90 -17.84 -16.08 -19.72
CA LYS A 90 -17.75 -16.03 -18.25
C LYS A 90 -16.51 -15.23 -17.81
N LYS A 91 -15.40 -15.38 -18.54
CA LYS A 91 -14.17 -14.62 -18.36
C LYS A 91 -14.34 -13.10 -18.55
N LEU A 92 -15.17 -12.66 -19.50
CA LEU A 92 -15.41 -11.23 -19.73
C LEU A 92 -16.25 -10.58 -18.61
N LEU A 93 -17.34 -11.22 -18.19
CA LEU A 93 -18.23 -10.68 -17.15
C LEU A 93 -17.55 -10.66 -15.77
N GLN A 94 -16.90 -11.76 -15.38
CA GLN A 94 -16.21 -11.83 -14.10
C GLN A 94 -14.97 -10.92 -14.08
N GLY A 95 -14.22 -10.88 -15.18
CA GLY A 95 -13.04 -10.00 -15.30
C GLY A 95 -13.35 -8.51 -15.11
N ARG A 96 -14.49 -8.02 -15.65
CA ARG A 96 -14.92 -6.62 -15.42
C ARG A 96 -15.24 -6.33 -13.95
N SER A 97 -15.90 -7.26 -13.27
CA SER A 97 -16.21 -7.13 -11.85
C SER A 97 -14.93 -7.12 -11.00
N ILE A 98 -13.97 -7.99 -11.28
CA ILE A 98 -12.68 -8.03 -10.57
C ILE A 98 -11.87 -6.76 -10.84
N GLN A 99 -11.81 -6.30 -12.09
CA GLN A 99 -11.09 -5.08 -12.44
C GLN A 99 -11.61 -3.85 -11.68
N GLY A 100 -12.93 -3.74 -11.49
CA GLY A 100 -13.55 -2.69 -10.69
C GLY A 100 -13.05 -2.72 -9.24
N LYS A 101 -13.13 -3.88 -8.59
CA LYS A 101 -12.66 -4.06 -7.21
C LYS A 101 -11.16 -3.81 -7.04
N LEU A 102 -10.34 -4.24 -7.99
CA LEU A 102 -8.89 -3.94 -7.97
C LEU A 102 -8.63 -2.43 -8.05
N THR A 103 -9.48 -1.68 -8.75
CA THR A 103 -9.37 -0.22 -8.83
C THR A 103 -9.75 0.45 -7.52
N GLU A 104 -10.78 -0.05 -6.84
CA GLU A 104 -11.17 0.41 -5.49
C GLU A 104 -10.05 0.15 -4.47
N ILE A 105 -9.46 -1.05 -4.48
CA ILE A 105 -8.34 -1.40 -3.61
C ILE A 105 -7.12 -0.50 -3.88
N HIS A 106 -6.77 -0.26 -5.14
CA HIS A 106 -5.69 0.66 -5.50
C HIS A 106 -5.89 2.05 -4.87
N GLY A 107 -7.11 2.60 -4.95
CA GLY A 107 -7.43 3.87 -4.29
C GLY A 107 -7.30 3.80 -2.76
N SER A 108 -7.76 2.70 -2.16
CA SER A 108 -7.70 2.49 -0.71
C SER A 108 -6.26 2.35 -0.19
N LEU A 109 -5.40 1.63 -0.92
CA LEU A 109 -3.98 1.49 -0.59
C LEU A 109 -3.22 2.82 -0.73
N GLY A 110 -3.57 3.64 -1.72
CA GLY A 110 -3.02 5.01 -1.84
C GLY A 110 -3.28 5.85 -0.59
N MET A 111 -4.48 5.73 0.00
CA MET A 111 -4.79 6.39 1.29
C MET A 111 -3.98 5.81 2.44
N THR A 112 -3.78 4.49 2.48
CA THR A 112 -2.93 3.83 3.49
C THR A 112 -1.47 4.30 3.41
N ILE A 113 -0.91 4.45 2.19
CA ILE A 113 0.43 5.01 1.97
C ILE A 113 0.53 6.44 2.53
N ALA A 114 -0.46 7.29 2.26
CA ALA A 114 -0.50 8.66 2.78
C ALA A 114 -0.60 8.68 4.31
N LEU A 115 -1.42 7.82 4.90
CA LEU A 115 -1.56 7.68 6.36
C LEU A 115 -0.25 7.21 7.01
N LEU A 116 0.38 6.17 6.48
CA LEU A 116 1.67 5.68 6.98
C LEU A 116 2.75 6.76 6.89
N SER A 117 2.80 7.49 5.77
CA SER A 117 3.75 8.59 5.58
C SER A 117 3.55 9.70 6.62
N CYS A 118 2.30 10.03 6.95
CA CYS A 118 1.94 11.02 7.97
C CYS A 118 2.30 10.54 9.38
N VAL A 119 1.90 9.31 9.73
CA VAL A 119 2.12 8.71 11.05
C VAL A 119 3.61 8.61 11.38
N PHE A 120 4.42 8.17 10.41
CA PHE A 120 5.86 7.99 10.60
C PHE A 120 6.68 9.23 10.23
N ARG A 121 6.02 10.34 9.87
CA ARG A 121 6.66 11.59 9.40
C ARG A 121 7.77 11.33 8.38
N MET A 122 7.55 10.37 7.48
CA MET A 122 8.52 10.09 6.43
C MET A 122 8.58 11.29 5.50
N LYS A 123 9.74 11.96 5.43
CA LYS A 123 9.97 12.94 4.38
C LYS A 123 9.82 12.20 3.04
N PRO A 124 9.05 12.72 2.06
CA PRO A 124 9.10 12.18 0.71
C PRO A 124 10.57 12.26 0.26
N SER A 125 11.19 11.11 0.07
CA SER A 125 12.57 11.04 -0.43
C SER A 125 12.53 11.43 -1.91
N ASN A 126 12.63 12.74 -2.17
CA ASN A 126 12.98 13.24 -3.49
C ASN A 126 14.41 12.78 -3.82
N SER A 127 14.54 11.57 -4.35
CA SER A 127 15.77 11.08 -4.98
C SER A 127 15.57 10.97 -6.49
N ARG A 128 15.25 12.10 -7.11
CA ARG A 128 15.90 12.47 -8.36
C ARG A 128 16.79 13.66 -8.04
N SER A 129 18.06 13.38 -7.81
CA SER A 129 19.15 14.34 -7.90
C SER A 129 19.23 14.87 -9.33
N LEU A 130 18.34 15.81 -9.65
CA LEU A 130 18.65 16.86 -10.61
C LEU A 130 19.40 17.91 -9.79
N GLY A 131 20.70 18.02 -10.05
CA GLY A 131 21.58 18.97 -9.39
C GLY A 131 21.00 20.38 -9.46
N ILE A 132 20.51 20.86 -8.32
CA ILE A 132 20.28 22.28 -8.07
C ILE A 132 20.79 22.51 -6.65
N THR A 133 21.74 23.43 -6.58
CA THR A 133 22.55 23.87 -5.45
C THR A 133 21.73 24.45 -4.30
N GLU A 134 22.28 24.23 -3.11
CA GLU A 134 22.13 24.87 -1.80
C GLU A 134 21.15 26.04 -1.54
N GLU A 135 20.61 25.98 -0.32
CA GLU A 135 20.09 27.03 0.57
C GLU A 135 18.79 27.79 0.21
N GLN A 136 17.72 27.46 0.94
CA GLN A 136 16.85 28.47 1.57
C GLN A 136 16.28 27.95 2.91
N PRO A 137 16.30 28.75 3.99
CA PRO A 137 15.55 28.47 5.20
C PRO A 137 14.09 28.87 4.98
N ILE A 138 13.17 27.92 5.12
CA ILE A 138 11.74 28.19 5.30
C ILE A 138 11.47 27.72 6.73
N GLY A 139 11.18 28.59 7.68
CA GLY A 139 10.12 29.60 7.63
C GLY A 139 9.07 29.12 8.64
N GLU A 140 8.71 29.99 9.56
CA GLU A 140 8.11 29.76 10.87
C GLU A 140 6.90 28.80 10.95
N SER A 141 6.76 28.22 12.14
CA SER A 141 5.74 27.27 12.57
C SER A 141 4.32 27.79 12.37
N ILE A 142 3.52 27.08 11.58
CA ILE A 142 2.07 27.29 11.43
C ILE A 142 1.25 26.96 12.69
N PHE A 143 1.89 26.55 13.80
CA PHE A 143 1.22 26.23 15.06
C PHE A 143 1.06 27.42 16.02
N ASP A 144 1.60 28.60 15.68
CA ASP A 144 1.50 29.79 16.56
C ASP A 144 0.24 30.64 16.34
N THR A 145 -0.78 30.15 15.62
CA THR A 145 -2.01 30.93 15.34
C THR A 145 -3.30 30.22 15.78
N VAL A 146 -3.30 29.65 16.99
CA VAL A 146 -4.57 29.34 17.68
C VAL A 146 -4.46 29.80 19.14
N GLN A 147 -4.90 31.04 19.38
CA GLN A 147 -5.40 31.51 20.68
C GLN A 147 -6.90 31.76 20.55
#